data_AF-A0A8S8Z1G7-F1
#
_entry.id   AF-A0A8S8Z1G7-F1
#
_cell.length_a   1.000
_cell.length_b   1.000
_cell.length_c   1.000
_cell.angle_alpha   90.00
_cell.angle_beta   90.00
_cell.angle_gamma   90.00
#
_symmetry.space_group_name_H-M   'P 1'
#
loop_
_entity.id
_entity.type
_entity.pdbx_description
1 polymer ?
#
loop_
_entity_poly.entity_id
_entity_poly.type
_entity_poly.pdbx_seq_one_letter_code
_entity_poly.pdbx_strand_id
1 'polypeptide(L)'
;MPSTVLVGGFFGDEGKGKIVSYLAKNDNPSIVVRGGAGPNAGHTIKDGNTTYKVRMLPSGFLNKDAKVMIGPGVVVNPEVFFKEIEEYDVSGRAFLDNTVE
;
A
#
# COMPACT_ATOMS: atom_id res chain seq x y z
N MET A 1 21.24 -3.22 2.10
CA MET A 1 20.14 -3.38 1.12
C MET A 1 19.78 -2.00 0.58
N PRO A 2 19.46 -1.88 -0.71
CA PRO A 2 18.99 -0.63 -1.29
C PRO A 2 17.56 -0.33 -0.85
N SER A 3 17.15 0.94 -0.94
CA SER A 3 15.75 1.36 -0.86
C SER A 3 15.20 1.55 -2.28
N THR A 4 14.04 0.97 -2.56
CA THR A 4 13.38 1.09 -3.86
C THR A 4 12.23 2.09 -3.77
N VAL A 5 12.23 3.08 -4.66
CA VAL A 5 11.16 4.06 -4.79
C VAL A 5 10.45 3.84 -6.12
N LEU A 6 9.14 3.62 -6.07
CA LEU A 6 8.30 3.42 -7.25
C LEU A 6 7.36 4.61 -7.44
N VAL A 7 7.45 5.25 -8.60
CA VAL A 7 6.62 6.39 -8.99
C VAL A 7 6.00 6.17 -10.37
N GLY A 8 4.91 6.89 -10.65
CA GLY A 8 4.31 6.93 -11.99
C GLY A 8 5.04 7.96 -12.84
N GLY A 9 5.27 7.65 -14.11
CA GLY A 9 5.88 8.58 -15.07
C GLY A 9 4.87 9.37 -15.90
N PHE A 10 3.57 9.12 -15.71
CA PHE A 10 2.48 9.69 -16.51
C PHE A 10 1.40 10.27 -15.58
N PHE A 11 0.15 10.32 -16.05
CA PHE A 11 -0.98 10.97 -15.37
C PHE A 11 -1.80 10.01 -14.49
N GLY A 12 -1.16 9.00 -13.88
CA GLY A 12 -1.86 8.04 -13.04
C GLY A 12 -2.27 6.75 -13.78
N ASP A 13 -2.86 5.82 -13.02
CA ASP A 13 -3.36 4.52 -13.49
C ASP A 13 -2.37 3.64 -14.28
N GLU A 14 -1.07 3.85 -14.10
CA GLU A 14 -0.01 3.08 -14.78
C GLU A 14 0.17 1.66 -14.22
N GLY A 15 -0.67 1.24 -13.28
CA GLY A 15 -0.58 -0.07 -12.64
C GLY A 15 0.46 -0.17 -11.51
N LYS A 16 0.82 0.96 -10.89
CA LYS A 16 1.78 1.02 -9.76
C LYS A 16 1.51 -0.01 -8.67
N GLY A 17 0.25 -0.16 -8.24
CA GLY A 17 -0.13 -1.11 -7.21
C GLY A 17 0.20 -2.58 -7.55
N LYS A 18 0.07 -2.96 -8.83
CA LYS A 18 0.44 -4.30 -9.31
C LYS A 18 1.94 -4.52 -9.21
N ILE A 19 2.75 -3.54 -9.62
CA ILE A 19 4.21 -3.64 -9.56
C ILE A 19 4.70 -3.65 -8.11
N VAL A 20 4.17 -2.79 -7.24
CA VAL A 20 4.49 -2.80 -5.80
C VAL A 20 4.16 -4.15 -5.17
N SER A 21 3.00 -4.72 -5.48
CA SER A 21 2.62 -6.05 -4.97
C SER A 21 3.58 -7.15 -5.43
N TYR A 22 4.01 -7.11 -6.70
CA TYR A 22 5.00 -8.06 -7.23
C TYR A 22 6.34 -7.93 -6.51
N LEU A 23 6.89 -6.72 -6.41
CA LEU A 23 8.16 -6.45 -5.74
C LEU A 23 8.11 -6.84 -4.26
N ALA A 24 7.01 -6.54 -3.57
CA ALA A 24 6.85 -6.91 -2.17
C ALA A 24 6.86 -8.43 -1.95
N LYS A 25 6.32 -9.23 -2.87
CA LYS A 25 6.36 -10.69 -2.80
C LYS A 25 7.71 -11.26 -3.25
N ASN A 26 8.34 -10.68 -4.26
CA ASN A 26 9.57 -11.19 -4.86
C ASN A 26 10.81 -10.84 -4.04
N ASP A 27 10.91 -9.59 -3.58
CA ASP A 27 12.10 -9.06 -2.92
C ASP A 27 12.02 -9.13 -1.39
N ASN A 28 10.84 -9.50 -0.87
CA ASN A 28 10.51 -9.63 0.55
C ASN A 28 11.04 -8.49 1.46
N PRO A 29 10.70 -7.21 1.18
CA PRO A 29 11.13 -6.10 2.03
C PRO A 29 10.44 -6.17 3.40
N SER A 30 11.18 -5.78 4.44
CA SER A 30 10.64 -5.72 5.82
C SER A 30 9.58 -4.63 6.01
N ILE A 31 9.61 -3.58 5.19
CA ILE A 31 8.70 -2.43 5.27
C ILE A 31 8.27 -2.01 3.86
N VAL A 32 6.97 -1.76 3.68
CA VAL A 32 6.39 -1.16 2.47
C VAL A 32 5.65 0.11 2.87
N VAL A 33 6.10 1.25 2.34
CA VAL A 33 5.55 2.57 2.70
C VAL A 33 4.74 3.15 1.54
N ARG A 34 3.57 3.72 1.85
CA ARG A 34 2.81 4.57 0.93
C ARG A 34 3.18 6.03 1.12
N GLY A 35 3.45 6.70 0.00
CA GLY A 35 3.49 8.15 -0.12
C GLY A 35 2.41 8.67 -1.08
N GLY A 36 2.54 9.94 -1.49
CA GLY A 36 1.62 10.59 -2.42
C GLY A 36 0.39 11.22 -1.74
N ALA A 37 -0.58 11.66 -2.54
CA ALA A 37 -1.59 12.62 -2.08
C ALA A 37 -2.66 12.07 -1.12
N GLY A 38 -2.99 10.78 -1.13
CA GLY A 38 -4.07 10.22 -0.29
C GLY A 38 -4.95 9.19 -0.99
N PRO A 39 -6.24 9.03 -0.63
CA PRO A 39 -7.13 7.95 -1.09
C PRO A 39 -7.62 8.07 -2.55
N ASN A 40 -7.21 9.12 -3.26
CA ASN A 40 -7.65 9.38 -4.64
C ASN A 40 -7.11 8.34 -5.64
N ALA A 41 -6.05 7.63 -5.28
CA ALA A 41 -5.53 6.51 -6.05
C ALA A 41 -6.19 5.19 -5.63
N GLY A 42 -6.85 4.52 -6.58
CA GLY A 42 -7.37 3.17 -6.41
C GLY A 42 -6.44 2.14 -7.03
N HIS A 43 -5.71 1.38 -6.22
CA HIS A 43 -4.86 0.31 -6.73
C HIS A 43 -5.63 -1.01 -6.78
N THR A 44 -5.83 -1.53 -7.99
CA THR A 44 -6.37 -2.87 -8.20
C THR A 44 -5.21 -3.87 -8.36
N ILE A 45 -5.20 -4.90 -7.53
CA ILE A 45 -4.15 -5.93 -7.48
C ILE A 45 -4.83 -7.27 -7.73
N LYS A 46 -4.24 -8.10 -8.60
CA LYS A 46 -4.71 -9.46 -8.87
C LYS A 46 -3.69 -10.46 -8.34
N ASP A 47 -4.11 -11.35 -7.45
CA ASP A 47 -3.30 -12.47 -6.97
C ASP A 47 -4.07 -13.78 -7.21
N GLY A 48 -3.61 -14.55 -8.20
CA GLY A 48 -4.36 -15.71 -8.71
C GLY A 48 -5.75 -15.31 -9.22
N ASN A 49 -6.79 -15.87 -8.60
CA ASN A 49 -8.20 -15.60 -8.92
C ASN A 49 -8.82 -14.48 -8.06
N THR A 50 -8.09 -13.98 -7.05
CA THR A 50 -8.59 -12.95 -6.15
C THR A 50 -8.17 -11.57 -6.64
N THR A 51 -9.12 -10.62 -6.61
CA THR A 51 -8.87 -9.21 -6.94
C THR A 51 -9.04 -8.38 -5.69
N TYR A 52 -8.03 -7.60 -5.35
CA TYR A 52 -8.00 -6.70 -4.21
C TYR A 52 -8.05 -5.25 -4.70
N LYS A 53 -8.78 -4.41 -3.98
CA LYS A 53 -8.90 -2.98 -4.30
C LYS A 53 -8.55 -2.18 -3.06
N VAL A 54 -7.38 -1.54 -3.08
CA VAL A 54 -6.92 -0.71 -1.97
C VAL A 54 -6.88 0.75 -2.38
N ARG A 55 -7.39 1.62 -1.51
CA ARG A 55 -7.34 3.06 -1.63
C ARG A 55 -6.45 3.69 -0.59
N MET A 56 -6.26 3.08 0.58
CA MET A 56 -5.39 3.59 1.65
C MET A 56 -4.22 2.66 1.93
N LEU A 57 -4.51 1.37 2.10
CA LEU A 57 -3.53 0.36 2.45
C LEU A 57 -2.41 0.27 1.39
N PRO A 58 -1.13 0.22 1.80
CA PRO A 58 -0.03 0.03 0.84
C PRO A 58 -0.19 -1.28 0.05
N SER A 59 -0.02 -1.23 -1.27
CA SER A 59 -0.26 -2.37 -2.17
C SER A 59 0.65 -3.58 -1.95
N GLY A 60 1.68 -3.46 -1.11
CA GLY A 60 2.52 -4.57 -0.67
C GLY A 60 1.91 -5.43 0.45
N PHE A 61 0.68 -5.15 0.90
CA PHE A 61 0.06 -5.85 2.03
C PHE A 61 -0.10 -7.37 1.88
N LEU A 62 -0.03 -7.91 0.65
CA LEU A 62 -0.04 -9.36 0.42
C LEU A 62 1.24 -10.06 0.92
N ASN A 63 2.34 -9.31 1.11
CA ASN A 63 3.47 -9.81 1.85
C ASN A 63 3.14 -9.79 3.36
N LYS A 64 3.03 -10.97 3.97
CA LYS A 64 2.67 -11.14 5.38
C LYS A 64 3.82 -10.82 6.34
N ASP A 65 5.07 -10.88 5.88
CA ASP A 65 6.26 -10.59 6.68
C ASP A 65 6.60 -9.09 6.69
N ALA A 66 6.01 -8.32 5.76
CA ALA A 66 6.20 -6.89 5.67
C ALA A 66 5.27 -6.11 6.60
N LYS A 67 5.83 -5.11 7.26
CA LYS A 67 5.04 -4.02 7.85
C LYS A 67 4.60 -3.07 6.74
N VAL A 68 3.32 -2.68 6.75
CA VAL A 68 2.79 -1.70 5.80
C VAL A 68 2.53 -0.38 6.52
N MET A 69 3.06 0.72 5.97
CA MET A 69 3.05 2.01 6.64
C MET A 69 2.54 3.12 5.72
N ILE A 70 1.86 4.11 6.29
CA ILE A 70 1.48 5.34 5.61
C ILE A 70 2.38 6.46 6.14
N GLY A 71 3.10 7.12 5.23
CA GLY A 71 3.99 8.22 5.59
C GLY A 71 3.25 9.53 5.90
N PRO A 72 3.92 10.49 6.57
CA PRO A 72 3.31 11.70 7.10
C PRO A 72 2.76 12.67 6.02
N GLY A 73 3.25 12.58 4.79
CA GLY A 73 2.81 13.44 3.68
C GLY A 73 1.56 12.96 2.93
N VAL A 74 0.87 11.94 3.44
CA VAL A 74 -0.32 11.35 2.80
C VAL A 74 -1.57 11.85 3.50
N VAL A 75 -2.53 12.40 2.76
CA VAL A 75 -3.86 12.72 3.33
C VAL A 75 -4.56 11.41 3.67
N VAL A 76 -4.99 11.27 4.93
CA VAL A 76 -5.57 10.03 5.43
C VAL A 76 -7.08 10.11 5.48
N ASN A 77 -7.74 9.07 4.96
CA ASN A 77 -9.12 8.78 5.31
C ASN A 77 -9.14 7.60 6.30
N PRO A 78 -9.35 7.84 7.60
CA PRO A 78 -9.30 6.80 8.62
C PRO A 78 -10.35 5.71 8.41
N GLU A 79 -11.57 6.06 8.00
CA GLU A 79 -12.64 5.10 7.76
C GLU A 79 -12.25 4.08 6.68
N VAL A 80 -11.68 4.58 5.57
CA VAL A 80 -11.20 3.72 4.48
C VAL A 80 -10.01 2.88 4.93
N PHE A 81 -9.08 3.45 5.69
CA PHE A 81 -7.91 2.74 6.18
C PHE A 81 -8.27 1.58 7.12
N PHE A 82 -9.07 1.85 8.16
CA PHE A 82 -9.49 0.82 9.11
C PHE A 82 -10.37 -0.26 8.46
N LYS A 83 -11.25 0.13 7.54
CA LYS A 83 -12.02 -0.84 6.75
C LYS A 83 -11.12 -1.77 5.95
N GLU A 84 -10.10 -1.24 5.26
CA GLU A 84 -9.18 -2.06 4.47
C GLU A 84 -8.28 -2.96 5.34
N ILE A 85 -7.93 -2.52 6.56
CA ILE A 85 -7.21 -3.36 7.54
C ILE A 85 -8.06 -4.57 7.93
N GLU A 86 -9.33 -4.36 8.23
CA GLU A 86 -10.25 -5.43 8.62
C GLU A 86 -10.57 -6.35 7.43
N GLU A 87 -10.87 -5.78 6.27
CA GLU A 87 -11.22 -6.52 5.04
C GLU A 87 -10.08 -7.45 4.58
N TYR A 88 -8.82 -7.04 4.77
CA TYR A 88 -7.65 -7.79 4.30
C TYR A 88 -6.81 -8.42 5.42
N ASP A 89 -7.32 -8.48 6.65
CA ASP A 89 -6.68 -9.09 7.81
C ASP A 89 -5.21 -8.65 7.99
N VAL A 90 -5.04 -7.33 8.13
CA VAL A 90 -3.72 -6.66 8.17
C VAL A 90 -3.42 -6.12 9.58
N SER A 91 -4.26 -6.48 10.55
CA SER A 91 -4.15 -6.07 11.94
C SER A 91 -2.78 -6.45 12.52
N GLY A 92 -2.15 -5.53 13.27
CA GLY A 92 -0.85 -5.75 13.90
C GLY A 92 0.38 -5.51 13.02
N ARG A 93 0.21 -5.27 11.70
CA ARG A 93 1.31 -4.91 10.79
C ARG A 93 1.05 -3.69 9.92
N ALA A 94 -0.13 -3.08 10.02
CA ALA A 94 -0.45 -1.80 9.41
C ALA A 94 -0.21 -0.65 10.39
N PHE A 95 0.56 0.35 9.98
CA PHE A 95 0.92 1.50 10.82
C PHE A 95 0.61 2.81 10.12
N LEU A 96 0.19 3.78 10.91
CA LEU A 96 -0.05 5.16 10.51
C LEU A 96 0.99 6.03 11.23
N ASP A 97 1.67 6.91 10.50
CA ASP A 97 2.51 7.92 11.15
C ASP A 97 1.64 8.83 12.03
N ASN A 98 2.14 9.26 13.19
CA ASN A 98 1.36 10.06 14.14
C ASN A 98 1.25 11.54 13.75
N THR A 99 1.94 11.97 12.69
CA THR A 99 1.84 13.34 12.17
C THR A 99 1.00 13.42 10.89
N VAL A 100 0.29 12.36 10.49
CA VAL A 100 -0.69 12.49 9.40
C VAL A 100 -1.85 13.35 9.87
N GLU A 101 -2.28 14.27 9.00
CA GLU A 101 -3.47 15.12 9.20
C GLU A 101 -4.72 14.52 8.53
#